data_AF-A0A955C697-F1
#
_entry.id   AF-A0A955C697-F1
#
_cell.length_a   1.000
_cell.length_b   1.000
_cell.length_c   1.000
_cell.angle_alpha   90.00
_cell.angle_beta   90.00
_cell.angle_gamma   90.00
#
_symmetry.space_group_name_H-M   'P 1'
#
loop_
_entity.id
_entity.type
_entity.pdbx_description
1 polymer ?
#
loop_
_entity_poly.entity_id
_entity_poly.type
_entity_poly.pdbx_seq_one_letter_code
_entity_poly.pdbx_strand_id
1 'polypeptide(L)'
;MRAARIPTQGFNAIVVRGVETPRDSCPIVSVKSTVPEVYFDRQRYESLKGADLHEFFIGMLEEGLKKCAMHHEIPTEFLFSSIREFREGGYKNEWVHHKKLFRPHGIRTELRCCLTMSEFRLTFAATKKGGVIYEKCIFETKPDEICFAHKFKEVKLLDDNFVVVAAFADPLFSLPLADLLDT
;
A
#
# COMPACT_ATOMS: atom_id res chain seq x y z
N MET A 1 1.38 10.12 3.58
CA MET A 1 1.51 10.66 2.21
C MET A 1 0.11 11.09 1.77
N ARG A 2 -0.11 12.32 1.28
CA ARG A 2 -1.42 12.68 0.70
C ARG A 2 -1.44 12.08 -0.71
N ALA A 3 -2.53 11.39 -1.08
CA ALA A 3 -2.68 10.85 -2.43
C ALA A 3 -2.56 11.99 -3.46
N ALA A 4 -1.72 11.80 -4.48
CA ALA A 4 -1.64 12.72 -5.60
C ALA A 4 -2.99 12.74 -6.32
N ARG A 5 -3.58 13.92 -6.47
CA ARG A 5 -4.81 14.10 -7.25
C ARG A 5 -4.40 14.55 -8.65
N ILE A 6 -4.63 13.68 -9.63
CA ILE A 6 -4.30 13.93 -11.03
C ILE A 6 -5.59 14.32 -11.75
N PRO A 7 -5.65 15.50 -12.39
CA PRO A 7 -6.78 15.85 -13.24
C PRO A 7 -6.74 15.02 -14.53
N THR A 8 -7.89 14.49 -14.92
CA THR A 8 -8.08 13.66 -16.11
C THR A 8 -9.36 14.05 -16.81
N GLN A 9 -9.40 13.93 -18.14
CA GLN A 9 -10.59 14.25 -18.93
C GLN A 9 -11.45 12.99 -19.13
N GLY A 10 -12.65 12.97 -18.52
CA GLY A 10 -13.67 11.95 -18.78
C GLY A 10 -13.54 10.63 -17.99
N PHE A 11 -12.40 10.36 -17.35
CA PHE A 11 -12.20 9.18 -16.49
C PHE A 11 -11.51 9.54 -15.17
N ASN A 12 -11.53 8.67 -14.17
CA ASN A 12 -10.84 8.82 -12.88
C ASN A 12 -10.01 7.57 -12.50
N ALA A 13 -9.98 6.54 -13.36
CA ALA A 13 -9.20 5.33 -13.17
C ALA A 13 -8.69 4.78 -14.51
N ILE A 14 -7.50 4.18 -14.49
CA ILE A 14 -6.96 3.38 -15.58
C ILE A 14 -7.00 1.93 -15.12
N VAL A 15 -7.70 1.07 -15.86
CA VAL A 15 -7.83 -0.36 -15.54
C VAL A 15 -7.20 -1.15 -16.67
N VAL A 16 -5.97 -1.62 -16.46
CA VAL A 16 -5.29 -2.46 -17.44
C VAL A 16 -5.92 -3.85 -17.44
N ARG A 17 -6.41 -4.29 -18.60
CA ARG A 17 -7.08 -5.58 -18.74
C ARG A 17 -6.25 -6.53 -19.62
N GLY A 18 -5.83 -7.64 -19.04
CA GLY A 18 -5.20 -8.74 -19.77
C GLY A 18 -6.21 -9.54 -20.60
N VAL A 19 -5.94 -9.73 -21.89
CA VAL A 19 -6.75 -10.53 -22.84
C VAL A 19 -5.87 -11.29 -23.83
N GLU A 20 -6.38 -12.32 -24.49
CA GLU A 20 -5.64 -13.07 -25.51
C GLU A 20 -5.45 -12.29 -26.83
N THR A 21 -6.41 -11.42 -27.16
CA THR A 21 -6.36 -10.61 -28.40
C THR A 21 -6.72 -9.15 -28.08
N PRO A 22 -5.71 -8.31 -27.76
CA PRO A 22 -5.95 -6.93 -27.36
C PRO A 22 -6.43 -6.06 -28.53
N ARG A 23 -7.42 -5.21 -28.28
CA ARG A 23 -7.82 -4.16 -29.24
C ARG A 23 -6.99 -2.91 -29.03
N ASP A 24 -6.61 -2.22 -30.09
CA ASP A 24 -5.81 -0.98 -29.99
C ASP A 24 -6.53 0.17 -29.28
N SER A 25 -7.86 0.20 -29.33
CA SER A 25 -8.67 1.22 -28.67
C SER A 25 -8.48 1.26 -27.14
N CYS A 26 -8.54 2.46 -26.56
CA CYS A 26 -8.58 2.69 -25.12
C CYS A 26 -9.86 3.45 -24.72
N PRO A 27 -11.03 2.77 -24.69
CA PRO A 27 -12.30 3.43 -24.46
C PRO A 27 -12.50 3.81 -22.99
N ILE A 28 -13.20 4.92 -22.76
CA ILE A 28 -13.79 5.25 -21.46
C ILE A 28 -15.10 4.50 -21.33
N VAL A 29 -15.23 3.68 -20.29
CA VAL A 29 -16.43 2.89 -20.00
C VAL A 29 -17.33 3.58 -18.97
N SER A 30 -18.55 3.06 -18.78
CA SER A 30 -19.64 3.67 -17.98
C SER A 30 -19.27 4.01 -16.53
N VAL A 31 -18.20 3.42 -15.99
CA VAL A 31 -17.69 3.69 -14.64
C VAL A 31 -16.64 4.81 -14.56
N LYS A 32 -16.50 5.63 -15.62
CA LYS A 32 -15.45 6.65 -15.75
C LYS A 32 -14.05 6.03 -15.62
N SER A 33 -13.86 4.84 -16.16
CA SER A 33 -12.54 4.20 -16.25
C SER A 33 -12.13 4.10 -17.70
N THR A 34 -10.86 4.32 -17.99
CA THR A 34 -10.27 3.95 -19.28
C THR A 34 -9.67 2.55 -19.15
N VAL A 35 -9.92 1.69 -20.14
CA VAL A 35 -9.63 0.25 -20.03
C VAL A 35 -8.73 -0.19 -21.20
N PRO A 36 -7.42 0.11 -21.16
CA PRO A 36 -6.48 -0.41 -22.15
C PRO A 36 -6.39 -1.93 -22.04
N GLU A 37 -6.57 -2.60 -23.18
CA GLU A 37 -6.34 -4.04 -23.30
C GLU A 37 -4.87 -4.32 -23.62
N VAL A 38 -4.29 -5.29 -22.93
CA VAL A 38 -2.91 -5.77 -23.12
C VAL A 38 -2.91 -7.29 -23.23
N TYR A 39 -1.88 -7.86 -23.85
CA TYR A 39 -1.81 -9.31 -24.00
C TYR A 39 -1.57 -10.00 -22.65
N PHE A 40 -2.31 -11.08 -22.38
CA PHE A 40 -2.11 -11.92 -21.19
C PHE A 40 -1.64 -13.31 -21.59
N ASP A 41 -0.36 -13.57 -21.36
CA ASP A 41 0.22 -14.91 -21.53
C ASP A 41 -0.07 -15.77 -20.29
N ARG A 42 -1.14 -16.55 -20.37
CA ARG A 42 -1.56 -17.45 -19.28
C ARG A 42 -0.52 -18.51 -18.95
N GLN A 43 0.09 -19.13 -19.97
CA GLN A 43 1.05 -20.21 -19.76
C GLN A 43 2.30 -19.68 -19.05
N ARG A 44 2.78 -18.50 -19.46
CA ARG A 44 3.87 -17.82 -18.77
C ARG A 44 3.46 -17.52 -17.33
N TYR A 45 2.34 -16.84 -17.10
CA TYR A 45 1.86 -16.48 -15.76
C TYR A 45 1.84 -17.67 -14.78
N GLU A 46 1.27 -18.82 -15.19
CA GLU A 46 1.16 -20.01 -14.35
C GLU A 46 2.54 -20.61 -13.95
N SER A 47 3.59 -20.32 -14.72
CA SER A 47 4.97 -20.78 -14.43
C SER A 47 5.78 -19.84 -13.54
N LEU A 48 5.38 -18.58 -13.39
CA LEU A 48 6.17 -17.55 -12.71
C LEU A 48 5.97 -17.59 -11.19
N LYS A 49 7.02 -17.18 -10.46
CA LYS A 49 7.01 -17.02 -9.00
C LYS A 49 7.84 -15.82 -8.58
N GLY A 50 7.58 -15.30 -7.39
CA GLY A 50 8.40 -14.26 -6.78
C GLY A 50 8.56 -13.02 -7.67
N ALA A 51 9.80 -12.54 -7.82
CA ALA A 51 10.15 -11.35 -8.58
C ALA A 51 9.66 -11.38 -10.04
N ASP A 52 9.68 -12.54 -10.70
CA ASP A 52 9.26 -12.64 -12.10
C ASP A 52 7.75 -12.37 -12.25
N LEU A 53 6.97 -12.72 -11.23
CA LEU A 53 5.54 -12.44 -11.20
C LEU A 53 5.26 -10.94 -11.05
N HIS A 54 6.07 -10.22 -10.26
CA HIS A 54 6.01 -8.76 -10.17
C HIS A 54 6.27 -8.12 -11.53
N GLU A 55 7.36 -8.51 -12.21
CA GLU A 55 7.72 -7.94 -13.51
C GLU A 55 6.73 -8.31 -14.61
N PHE A 56 6.07 -9.48 -14.53
CA PHE A 56 4.97 -9.82 -15.43
C PHE A 56 3.82 -8.82 -15.33
N PHE A 57 3.34 -8.52 -14.11
CA PHE A 57 2.26 -7.55 -13.91
C PHE A 57 2.70 -6.11 -14.19
N ILE A 58 3.94 -5.74 -13.85
CA ILE A 58 4.49 -4.42 -14.19
C ILE A 58 4.58 -4.25 -15.70
N GLY A 59 5.02 -5.26 -16.45
CA GLY A 59 5.07 -5.21 -17.91
C GLY A 59 3.68 -4.96 -18.52
N MET A 60 2.66 -5.66 -18.02
CA MET A 60 1.27 -5.40 -18.41
C MET A 60 0.85 -3.97 -18.09
N LEU A 61 1.15 -3.48 -16.88
CA LEU A 61 0.81 -2.12 -16.45
C LEU A 61 1.48 -1.07 -17.34
N GLU A 62 2.79 -1.23 -17.60
CA GLU A 62 3.56 -0.34 -18.47
C GLU A 62 3.03 -0.32 -19.91
N GLU A 63 2.66 -1.47 -20.47
CA GLU A 63 2.03 -1.57 -21.79
C GLU A 63 0.67 -0.86 -21.81
N GLY A 64 -0.16 -1.09 -20.80
CA GLY A 64 -1.48 -0.46 -20.68
C GLY A 64 -1.38 1.06 -20.52
N LEU A 65 -0.40 1.55 -19.76
CA LEU A 65 -0.12 2.98 -19.60
C LEU A 65 0.39 3.61 -20.91
N LYS A 66 1.30 2.96 -21.63
CA LYS A 66 1.74 3.42 -22.97
C LYS A 66 0.55 3.54 -23.91
N LYS A 67 -0.31 2.52 -23.93
CA LYS A 67 -1.53 2.51 -24.74
C LYS A 67 -2.50 3.62 -24.35
N CYS A 68 -2.72 3.82 -23.05
CA CYS A 68 -3.55 4.91 -22.55
C CYS A 68 -3.01 6.28 -22.98
N ALA A 69 -1.69 6.50 -22.90
CA ALA A 69 -1.05 7.75 -23.30
C ALA A 69 -1.20 8.08 -24.80
N MET A 70 -1.47 7.09 -25.66
CA MET A 70 -1.76 7.33 -27.08
C MET A 70 -3.15 7.92 -27.32
N HIS A 71 -4.08 7.73 -26.37
CA HIS A 71 -5.49 8.10 -26.52
C HIS A 71 -5.94 9.20 -25.56
N HIS A 72 -5.25 9.37 -24.45
CA HIS A 72 -5.65 10.26 -23.36
C HIS A 72 -4.43 10.98 -22.79
N GLU A 73 -4.64 12.24 -22.37
CA GLU A 73 -3.64 12.96 -21.58
C GLU A 73 -3.56 12.37 -20.17
N ILE A 74 -2.41 11.75 -19.86
CA ILE A 74 -2.08 11.20 -18.54
C ILE A 74 -0.66 11.66 -18.16
N PRO A 75 -0.34 11.73 -16.85
CA PRO A 75 0.99 12.15 -16.41
C PRO A 75 1.98 10.99 -16.52
N THR A 76 2.33 10.63 -17.76
CA THR A 76 3.17 9.48 -18.13
C THR A 76 4.45 9.41 -17.29
N GLU A 77 5.22 10.50 -17.24
CA GLU A 77 6.49 10.54 -16.49
C GLU A 77 6.31 10.19 -15.01
N PHE A 78 5.31 10.78 -14.36
CA PHE A 78 5.01 10.50 -12.96
C PHE A 78 4.59 9.04 -12.73
N LEU A 79 3.81 8.46 -13.63
CA LEU A 79 3.35 7.07 -13.50
C LEU A 79 4.51 6.08 -13.68
N PHE A 80 5.36 6.28 -14.70
CA PHE A 80 6.52 5.42 -14.92
C PHE A 80 7.62 5.62 -13.87
N SER A 81 7.84 6.84 -13.36
CA SER A 81 8.75 7.06 -12.24
C SER A 81 8.26 6.36 -10.97
N SER A 82 6.95 6.39 -10.70
CA SER A 82 6.35 5.68 -9.56
C SER A 82 6.51 4.17 -9.66
N ILE A 83 6.35 3.59 -10.85
CA ILE A 83 6.61 2.15 -11.08
C ILE A 83 8.08 1.82 -10.84
N ARG A 84 9.01 2.68 -11.27
CA ARG A 84 10.44 2.51 -11.04
C ARG A 84 10.76 2.56 -9.55
N GLU A 85 10.24 3.56 -8.83
CA GLU A 85 10.40 3.68 -7.38
C GLU A 85 9.84 2.44 -6.65
N PHE A 86 8.69 1.92 -7.08
CA PHE A 86 8.12 0.70 -6.52
C PHE A 86 9.03 -0.53 -6.74
N ARG A 87 9.60 -0.66 -7.95
CA ARG A 87 10.57 -1.71 -8.29
C ARG A 87 11.85 -1.58 -7.46
N GLU A 88 12.45 -0.39 -7.41
CA GLU A 88 13.67 -0.09 -6.64
C GLU A 88 13.45 -0.25 -5.13
N GLY A 89 12.23 0.00 -4.65
CA GLY A 89 11.80 -0.25 -3.28
C GLY A 89 11.64 -1.73 -2.92
N GLY A 90 11.83 -2.66 -3.87
CA GLY A 90 11.67 -4.10 -3.64
C GLY A 90 10.22 -4.57 -3.64
N TYR A 91 9.36 -3.92 -4.43
CA TYR A 91 7.96 -4.29 -4.65
C TYR A 91 7.09 -4.29 -3.38
N LYS A 92 7.37 -3.36 -2.46
CA LYS A 92 6.64 -3.19 -1.20
C LYS A 92 5.81 -1.92 -1.20
N ASN A 93 4.63 -2.00 -0.63
CA ASN A 93 3.79 -0.84 -0.34
C ASN A 93 3.90 -0.54 1.16
N GLU A 94 4.40 0.64 1.50
CA GLU A 94 4.60 1.06 2.89
C GLU A 94 3.83 2.35 3.19
N TRP A 95 3.12 2.37 4.31
CA TRP A 95 2.40 3.58 4.74
C TRP A 95 2.25 3.64 6.25
N VAL A 96 2.07 4.86 6.78
CA VAL A 96 1.72 5.07 8.18
C VAL A 96 0.19 5.15 8.28
N HIS A 97 -0.42 4.14 8.91
CA HIS A 97 -1.87 4.09 9.12
C HIS A 97 -2.32 5.08 10.20
N HIS A 98 -1.60 5.13 11.32
CA HIS A 98 -1.92 6.02 12.44
C HIS A 98 -0.65 6.63 13.02
N LYS A 99 -0.73 7.89 13.45
CA LYS A 99 0.37 8.62 14.09
C LYS A 99 -0.19 9.55 15.16
N LYS A 100 0.33 9.49 16.38
CA LYS A 100 -0.16 10.31 17.50
C LYS A 100 0.97 10.71 18.44
N LEU A 101 0.93 11.96 18.90
CA LEU A 101 1.84 12.49 19.93
C LEU A 101 1.13 12.53 21.28
N PHE A 102 1.66 11.80 22.25
CA PHE A 102 1.24 11.83 23.64
C PHE A 102 2.09 12.86 24.38
N ARG A 103 1.66 14.13 24.30
CA ARG A 103 2.40 15.30 24.78
C ARG A 103 2.91 15.18 26.23
N PRO A 104 2.13 14.67 27.21
CA PRO A 104 2.60 14.58 28.60
C PRO A 104 3.89 13.76 28.77
N HIS A 105 4.14 12.80 27.87
CA HIS A 105 5.31 11.92 27.92
C HIS A 105 6.35 12.25 26.84
N GLY A 106 6.03 13.17 25.93
CA GLY A 106 6.88 13.48 24.77
C GLY A 106 7.06 12.29 23.81
N ILE A 107 6.17 11.30 23.86
CA ILE A 107 6.25 10.08 23.03
C ILE A 107 5.31 10.20 21.84
N ARG A 108 5.83 9.91 20.66
CA ARG A 108 5.07 9.80 19.42
C ARG A 108 5.00 8.35 19.00
N THR A 109 3.79 7.82 18.83
CA THR A 109 3.56 6.47 18.34
C THR A 109 3.14 6.48 16.87
N GLU A 110 3.49 5.42 16.17
CA GLU A 110 3.13 5.17 14.77
C GLU A 110 2.69 3.72 14.60
N LEU A 111 1.65 3.51 13.79
CA LEU A 111 1.28 2.21 13.22
C LEU A 111 1.71 2.22 11.75
N ARG A 112 2.75 1.46 11.44
CA ARG A 112 3.37 1.37 10.12
C ARG A 112 2.92 0.08 9.46
N CYS A 113 2.40 0.18 8.25
CA CYS A 113 1.98 -0.94 7.44
C CYS A 113 3.00 -1.21 6.34
N CYS A 114 3.27 -2.49 6.07
CA CYS A 114 4.05 -2.96 4.94
C CYS A 114 3.28 -4.09 4.27
N LEU A 115 3.04 -3.97 2.96
CA LEU A 115 2.35 -4.97 2.15
C LEU A 115 3.25 -5.39 0.99
N THR A 116 3.45 -6.70 0.87
CA THR A 116 4.14 -7.34 -0.25
C THR A 116 3.14 -8.27 -0.97
N MET A 117 3.59 -8.98 -2.01
CA MET A 117 2.76 -10.01 -2.64
C MET A 117 2.54 -11.27 -1.77
N SER A 118 3.30 -11.43 -0.68
CA SER A 118 3.24 -12.63 0.16
C SER A 118 2.65 -12.38 1.54
N GLU A 119 2.72 -11.14 2.03
CA GLU A 119 2.35 -10.83 3.41
C GLU A 119 1.93 -9.37 3.60
N PHE A 120 1.19 -9.16 4.68
CA PHE A 120 0.96 -7.86 5.30
C PHE A 120 1.57 -7.86 6.70
N ARG A 121 2.31 -6.81 7.05
CA ARG A 121 2.89 -6.57 8.39
C ARG A 121 2.44 -5.23 8.96
N LEU A 122 2.12 -5.24 10.25
CA LEU A 122 1.85 -4.05 11.06
C LEU A 122 2.91 -3.92 12.15
N THR A 123 3.63 -2.81 12.12
CA THR A 123 4.66 -2.45 13.09
C THR A 123 4.19 -1.32 13.98
N PHE A 124 4.26 -1.53 15.29
CA PHE A 124 4.15 -0.43 16.26
C PHE A 124 5.53 0.16 16.49
N ALA A 125 5.65 1.47 16.34
CA ALA A 125 6.88 2.20 16.64
C ALA A 125 6.59 3.35 17.60
N ALA A 126 7.46 3.54 18.60
CA ALA A 126 7.46 4.69 19.49
C ALA A 126 8.76 5.49 19.33
N THR A 127 8.61 6.80 19.29
CA THR A 127 9.71 7.76 19.14
C THR A 127 9.66 8.82 20.23
N LYS A 128 10.84 9.24 20.71
CA LYS A 128 10.99 10.28 21.74
C LYS A 128 12.22 11.10 21.42
N LYS A 129 12.11 12.44 21.53
CA LYS A 129 13.18 13.39 21.14
C LYS A 129 13.76 13.16 19.73
N GLY A 130 12.97 12.61 18.81
CA GLY A 130 13.37 12.34 17.43
C GLY A 130 13.99 10.96 17.17
N GLY A 131 14.37 10.20 18.22
CA GLY A 131 14.86 8.83 18.10
C GLY A 131 13.75 7.79 18.23
N VAL A 132 13.91 6.63 17.58
CA VAL A 132 13.07 5.44 17.81
C VAL A 132 13.51 4.82 19.13
N ILE A 133 12.60 4.73 20.09
CA ILE A 133 12.83 4.11 21.40
C ILE A 133 12.25 2.70 21.48
N TYR A 134 11.32 2.36 20.58
CA TYR A 134 10.74 1.03 20.49
C TYR A 134 10.21 0.78 19.09
N GLU A 135 10.40 -0.43 18.58
CA GLU A 135 9.82 -0.89 17.33
C GLU A 135 9.57 -2.39 17.39
N LYS A 136 8.36 -2.83 17.04
CA LYS A 136 7.99 -4.25 17.00
C LYS A 136 6.95 -4.53 15.93
N CYS A 137 7.14 -5.61 15.16
CA CYS A 137 6.07 -6.19 14.35
C CYS A 137 5.04 -6.82 15.29
N ILE A 138 3.83 -6.27 15.31
CA ILE A 138 2.76 -6.66 16.25
C ILE A 138 1.67 -7.50 15.59
N PHE A 139 1.65 -7.58 14.25
CA PHE A 139 0.72 -8.40 13.50
C PHE A 139 1.23 -8.70 12.10
N GLU A 140 1.04 -9.93 11.66
CA GLU A 140 1.44 -10.43 10.35
C GLU A 140 0.35 -11.36 9.81
N THR A 141 0.00 -11.22 8.53
CA THR A 141 -0.99 -12.08 7.87
C THR A 141 -0.82 -12.08 6.35
N LYS A 142 -1.72 -12.77 5.64
CA LYS A 142 -1.75 -12.76 4.18
C LYS A 142 -2.00 -11.34 3.63
N PRO A 143 -1.57 -11.03 2.40
CA PRO A 143 -1.68 -9.71 1.81
C PRO A 143 -3.09 -9.44 1.26
N ASP A 144 -4.10 -9.68 2.11
CA ASP A 144 -5.51 -9.52 1.79
C ASP A 144 -6.12 -8.53 2.78
N GLU A 145 -6.68 -7.44 2.25
CA GLU A 145 -7.27 -6.37 3.04
C GLU A 145 -8.41 -6.86 3.94
N ILE A 146 -9.14 -7.90 3.53
CA ILE A 146 -10.19 -8.53 4.34
C ILE A 146 -9.59 -9.13 5.62
N CYS A 147 -8.36 -9.66 5.54
CA CYS A 147 -7.67 -10.26 6.68
C CYS A 147 -7.19 -9.23 7.71
N PHE A 148 -6.77 -8.03 7.30
CA PHE A 148 -6.09 -7.09 8.20
C PHE A 148 -6.84 -5.78 8.48
N ALA A 149 -7.69 -5.25 7.58
CA ALA A 149 -8.18 -3.87 7.67
C ALA A 149 -8.99 -3.55 8.94
N HIS A 150 -9.66 -4.56 9.52
CA HIS A 150 -10.48 -4.40 10.72
C HIS A 150 -9.71 -4.65 12.04
N LYS A 151 -8.46 -5.14 11.96
CA LYS A 151 -7.69 -5.62 13.12
C LYS A 151 -7.02 -4.50 13.92
N PHE A 152 -6.92 -3.31 13.37
CA PHE A 152 -6.28 -2.16 14.02
C PHE A 152 -6.93 -0.86 13.51
N LYS A 153 -6.89 0.19 14.33
CA LYS A 153 -7.46 1.50 14.00
C LYS A 153 -6.60 2.65 14.52
N GLU A 154 -6.28 2.64 15.81
CA GLU A 154 -5.53 3.71 16.43
C GLU A 154 -4.75 3.25 17.67
N VAL A 155 -3.90 4.13 18.18
CA VAL A 155 -3.20 3.94 19.45
C VAL A 155 -3.83 4.82 20.52
N LYS A 156 -4.15 4.22 21.67
CA LYS A 156 -4.59 4.92 22.88
C LYS A 156 -3.61 4.69 24.02
N LEU A 157 -3.62 5.60 24.99
CA LEU A 157 -2.97 5.39 26.29
C LEU A 157 -4.11 5.12 27.28
N LEU A 158 -4.20 3.89 27.78
CA LEU A 158 -5.24 3.41 28.70
C LEU A 158 -4.54 2.74 29.87
N ASP A 159 -4.83 3.16 31.10
CA ASP A 159 -4.25 2.58 32.33
C ASP A 159 -2.73 2.40 32.22
N ASP A 160 -2.02 3.47 31.84
CA ASP A 160 -0.57 3.50 31.61
C ASP A 160 -0.03 2.50 30.57
N ASN A 161 -0.87 2.05 29.64
CA ASN A 161 -0.50 1.18 28.53
C ASN A 161 -0.81 1.84 27.18
N PHE A 162 0.14 1.77 26.25
CA PHE A 162 -0.12 2.03 24.84
C PHE A 162 -0.85 0.83 24.24
N VAL A 163 -2.12 1.04 23.89
CA VAL A 163 -3.02 0.00 23.39
C VAL A 163 -3.36 0.27 21.93
N VAL A 164 -3.13 -0.73 21.08
CA VAL A 164 -3.56 -0.73 19.68
C VAL A 164 -4.97 -1.31 19.62
N VAL A 165 -5.95 -0.44 19.41
CA VAL A 165 -7.36 -0.83 19.38
C VAL A 165 -7.78 -1.25 17.97
N ALA A 166 -8.63 -2.28 17.88
CA ALA A 166 -9.28 -2.71 16.65
C ALA A 166 -10.63 -2.00 16.46
N ALA A 167 -11.22 -2.13 15.27
CA ALA A 167 -12.55 -1.56 15.00
C ALA A 167 -13.69 -2.35 15.66
N PHE A 168 -13.57 -3.68 15.72
CA PHE A 168 -14.63 -4.60 16.14
C PHE A 168 -14.13 -5.79 16.96
N ALA A 169 -12.95 -5.69 17.57
CA ALA A 169 -12.31 -6.80 18.27
C ALA A 169 -11.56 -6.30 19.51
N ASP A 170 -11.08 -7.26 20.30
CA ASP A 170 -10.16 -7.01 21.39
C ASP A 170 -8.91 -6.26 20.89
N PRO A 171 -8.22 -5.52 21.79
CA PRO A 171 -6.98 -4.88 21.45
C PRO A 171 -5.95 -5.85 20.88
N LEU A 172 -5.30 -5.43 19.79
CA LEU A 172 -4.32 -6.25 19.08
C LEU A 172 -2.99 -6.32 19.82
N PHE A 173 -2.63 -5.25 20.54
CA PHE A 173 -1.34 -5.09 21.18
C PHE A 173 -1.45 -4.13 22.37
N SER A 174 -0.66 -4.38 23.41
CA SER A 174 -0.50 -3.52 24.57
C SER A 174 0.97 -3.44 24.97
N LEU A 175 1.44 -2.25 25.32
CA LEU A 175 2.80 -1.98 25.79
C LEU A 175 2.75 -1.02 26.98
N PRO A 176 3.26 -1.41 28.17
CA PRO A 176 3.37 -0.51 29.30
C PRO A 176 4.16 0.76 28.95
N LEU A 177 3.68 1.91 29.40
CA LEU A 177 4.39 3.18 29.25
C LEU A 177 5.74 3.15 29.96
N ALA A 178 5.84 2.46 31.10
CA ALA A 178 7.08 2.31 31.86
C ALA A 178 8.22 1.76 31.00
N ASP A 179 7.94 0.77 30.15
CA ASP A 179 8.91 0.14 29.22
C ASP A 179 9.51 1.15 28.22
N LEU A 180 8.90 2.33 28.07
CA LEU A 180 9.34 3.41 27.17
C LEU A 180 9.92 4.64 27.90
N LEU A 181 9.88 4.65 29.23
CA LEU A 181 10.39 5.76 30.04
C LEU A 181 11.84 5.54 30.48
N ASP A 182 12.30 4.28 30.55
CA ASP A 182 13.66 3.89 30.92
C ASP A 182 14.65 3.89 29.73
N THR A 183 14.23 4.42 28.57
CA THR A 183 15.02 4.61 27.33
C THR A 183 15.19 6.08 26.97
#